data_AF-A0A067QH71-F1
#
_entry.id   AF-A0A067QH71-F1
#
_cell.length_a   1.000
_cell.length_b   1.000
_cell.length_c   1.000
_cell.angle_alpha   90.00
_cell.angle_beta   90.00
_cell.angle_gamma   90.00
#
_symmetry.space_group_name_H-M   'P 1'
#
loop_
_entity.id
_entity.type
_entity.pdbx_description
1 polymer ?
#
loop_
_entity_poly.entity_id
_entity_poly.type
_entity_poly.pdbx_seq_one_letter_code
_entity_poly.pdbx_strand_id
1 'polypeptide(L)'
;MKRWDMKSAQDKVRAELEGKSSESEGESVEEEWTNVKKCLTVALEEKVGRMERLPRKAWITQAMLDKMDERRRWKNINSEEGRQKYQRLNNELRRETDKAREDYINRVCDEIMTLQRICRYDTMYAKAKELGWKEHNGIRTHC
;
A
#
# COMPACT_ATOMS: atom_id res chain seq x y z
N MET A 1 -18.29 -6.90 0.14
CA MET A 1 -17.25 -6.79 -0.91
C MET A 1 -17.98 -6.71 -2.25
N LYS A 2 -17.93 -5.58 -2.98
CA LYS A 2 -18.59 -5.49 -4.30
C LYS A 2 -17.89 -6.45 -5.26
N ARG A 3 -18.64 -7.37 -5.87
CA ARG A 3 -18.13 -8.29 -6.89
C ARG A 3 -17.78 -7.46 -8.12
N TRP A 4 -16.48 -7.38 -8.43
CA TRP A 4 -16.01 -6.68 -9.62
C TRP A 4 -16.47 -7.42 -10.87
N ASP A 5 -17.10 -6.70 -11.80
CA ASP A 5 -17.44 -7.25 -13.11
C ASP A 5 -16.27 -7.03 -14.07
N MET A 6 -15.40 -8.04 -14.11
CA MET A 6 -14.17 -8.02 -14.89
C MET A 6 -14.45 -7.97 -16.40
N LYS A 7 -15.58 -8.52 -16.87
CA LYS A 7 -15.97 -8.45 -18.28
C LYS A 7 -16.37 -7.03 -18.67
N SER A 8 -17.24 -6.40 -17.86
CA SER A 8 -17.65 -5.01 -18.11
C SER A 8 -16.46 -4.03 -18.12
N ALA A 9 -15.44 -4.26 -17.29
CA ALA A 9 -14.22 -3.45 -17.30
C ALA A 9 -13.37 -3.69 -18.56
N GLN A 10 -13.23 -4.95 -18.99
CA GLN A 10 -12.51 -5.30 -20.23
C GLN A 10 -13.17 -4.71 -21.47
N ASP A 11 -14.50 -4.76 -21.56
CA ASP A 11 -15.25 -4.25 -22.71
C ASP A 11 -15.11 -2.72 -22.86
N LYS A 12 -15.09 -1.99 -21.74
CA LYS A 12 -14.87 -0.53 -21.73
C LYS A 12 -13.48 -0.14 -22.21
N VAL A 13 -12.45 -0.85 -21.73
CA VAL A 13 -11.06 -0.60 -22.13
C VAL A 13 -10.85 -0.98 -23.60
N ARG A 14 -11.46 -2.07 -24.05
CA ARG A 14 -11.42 -2.49 -25.46
C ARG A 14 -12.04 -1.44 -26.38
N ALA A 15 -13.24 -0.94 -26.05
CA ALA A 15 -13.92 0.07 -26.87
C ALA A 15 -13.11 1.37 -27.03
N GLU A 16 -12.41 1.82 -25.97
CA GLU A 16 -11.52 2.99 -26.07
C GLU A 16 -10.25 2.74 -26.86
N LEU A 17 -9.71 1.52 -26.81
CA LEU A 17 -8.54 1.15 -27.60
C LEU A 17 -8.87 1.03 -29.08
N GLU A 18 -10.01 0.43 -29.42
CA GLU A 18 -10.49 0.34 -30.80
C GLU A 18 -10.77 1.74 -31.40
N GLY A 19 -11.25 2.69 -30.60
CA GLY A 19 -11.42 4.09 -31.03
C GLY A 19 -10.12 4.89 -31.18
N LYS A 20 -9.09 4.61 -30.37
CA LYS A 20 -7.78 5.29 -30.46
C LYS A 20 -6.82 4.65 -31.48
N SER A 21 -7.00 3.36 -31.79
CA SER A 21 -6.16 2.63 -32.74
C SER A 21 -6.43 3.02 -34.21
N SER A 22 -7.58 3.62 -34.52
CA SER A 22 -7.88 4.12 -35.88
C SER A 22 -7.19 5.43 -36.23
N GLU A 23 -6.51 6.09 -35.28
CA GLU A 23 -5.87 7.40 -35.47
C GLU A 23 -4.34 7.35 -35.53
N SER A 24 -3.70 6.19 -35.34
CA SER A 24 -2.23 6.07 -35.33
C SER A 24 -1.69 5.29 -36.53
N GLU A 25 -1.21 6.01 -37.54
CA GLU A 25 -0.25 5.47 -38.52
C GLU A 25 1.16 5.85 -38.04
N GLY A 26 1.94 4.86 -37.58
CA GLY A 26 3.31 5.09 -37.15
C GLY A 26 4.32 4.81 -38.26
N GLU A 27 5.47 5.49 -38.22
CA GLU A 27 6.55 5.28 -39.21
C GLU A 27 7.33 3.97 -38.97
N SER A 28 7.20 3.36 -37.77
CA SER A 28 7.90 2.13 -37.37
C SER A 28 7.10 1.29 -36.36
N VAL A 29 7.16 -0.03 -36.52
CA VAL A 29 6.44 -1.02 -35.69
C VAL A 29 6.74 -0.87 -34.19
N GLU A 30 7.97 -0.51 -33.81
CA GLU A 30 8.32 -0.31 -32.39
C GLU A 30 7.66 0.93 -31.79
N GLU A 31 7.55 2.01 -32.57
CA GLU A 31 6.91 3.24 -32.11
C GLU A 31 5.41 3.04 -31.95
N GLU A 32 4.76 2.35 -32.91
CA GLU A 32 3.37 1.91 -32.80
C GLU A 32 3.15 1.07 -31.54
N TRP A 33 4.06 0.13 -31.25
CA TRP A 33 3.95 -0.71 -30.06
C TRP A 33 4.14 0.04 -28.75
N THR A 34 5.03 1.02 -28.70
CA THR A 34 5.12 1.90 -27.53
C THR A 34 3.88 2.77 -27.38
N ASN A 35 3.27 3.20 -28.49
CA ASN A 35 2.09 4.04 -28.47
C ASN A 35 0.84 3.26 -28.01
N VAL A 36 0.67 2.03 -28.50
CA VAL A 36 -0.39 1.11 -28.03
C VAL A 36 -0.25 0.83 -26.53
N LYS A 37 0.98 0.55 -26.05
CA LYS A 37 1.23 0.35 -24.62
C LYS A 37 0.86 1.57 -23.79
N LYS A 38 1.23 2.78 -24.25
CA LYS A 38 0.87 4.03 -23.59
C LYS A 38 -0.65 4.23 -23.55
N CYS A 39 -1.33 4.08 -24.67
CA CYS A 39 -2.78 4.20 -24.76
C CYS A 39 -3.50 3.21 -23.82
N LEU A 40 -3.02 1.96 -23.76
CA LEU A 40 -3.53 0.94 -22.85
C LEU A 40 -3.36 1.35 -21.39
N THR A 41 -2.17 1.82 -21.00
CA THR A 41 -1.95 2.28 -19.62
C THR A 41 -2.85 3.45 -19.24
N VAL A 42 -3.06 4.42 -20.15
CA VAL A 42 -3.92 5.58 -19.88
C VAL A 42 -5.39 5.15 -19.76
N ALA A 43 -5.90 4.33 -20.68
CA ALA A 43 -7.27 3.84 -20.64
C ALA A 43 -7.55 3.00 -19.37
N LEU A 44 -6.59 2.17 -18.96
CA LEU A 44 -6.67 1.42 -17.71
C LEU A 44 -6.67 2.36 -16.49
N GLU A 45 -5.80 3.36 -16.45
CA GLU A 45 -5.77 4.33 -15.35
C GLU A 45 -7.07 5.13 -15.24
N GLU A 46 -7.67 5.51 -16.35
CA GLU A 46 -8.90 6.31 -16.37
C GLU A 46 -10.15 5.49 -16.00
N LYS A 47 -10.29 4.27 -16.54
CA LYS A 47 -11.52 3.47 -16.36
C LYS A 47 -11.48 2.53 -15.17
N VAL A 48 -10.32 1.97 -14.87
CA VAL A 48 -10.14 0.99 -13.79
C VAL A 48 -9.57 1.65 -12.54
N GLY A 49 -8.77 2.70 -12.69
CA GLY A 49 -8.07 3.36 -11.60
C GLY A 49 -6.88 2.55 -11.07
N ARG A 50 -5.98 3.19 -10.34
CA ARG A 50 -4.97 2.49 -9.54
C ARG A 50 -5.54 2.22 -8.15
N MET A 51 -5.58 0.95 -7.74
CA MET A 51 -5.90 0.60 -6.37
C MET A 51 -4.71 0.98 -5.47
N GLU A 52 -4.90 1.99 -4.63
CA GLU A 52 -3.91 2.32 -3.62
C GLU A 52 -3.78 1.17 -2.62
N ARG A 53 -2.53 0.82 -2.29
CA ARG A 53 -2.27 -0.24 -1.33
C ARG A 53 -2.64 0.27 0.05
N LEU A 54 -3.75 -0.23 0.61
CA LEU A 54 -4.16 0.16 1.95
C LEU A 54 -3.19 -0.39 3.02
N PRO A 55 -2.82 0.42 4.02
CA PRO A 55 -2.00 -0.04 5.13
C PRO A 55 -2.76 -1.09 5.96
N ARG A 56 -2.09 -2.19 6.28
CA ARG A 56 -2.69 -3.26 7.12
C ARG A 56 -2.81 -2.87 8.59
N LYS A 57 -2.00 -1.91 9.05
CA LYS A 57 -1.95 -1.46 10.44
C LYS A 57 -2.22 0.04 10.48
N ALA A 58 -2.99 0.47 11.47
CA ALA A 58 -3.44 1.87 11.60
C ALA A 58 -2.29 2.88 11.75
N TRP A 59 -1.13 2.45 12.24
CA TRP A 59 0.05 3.31 12.42
C TRP A 59 0.95 3.42 11.18
N ILE A 60 0.66 2.67 10.11
CA ILE A 60 1.43 2.76 8.87
C ILE A 60 0.78 3.83 7.98
N THR A 61 1.56 4.83 7.57
CA THR A 61 1.10 5.90 6.67
C THR A 61 1.34 5.54 5.21
N GLN A 62 0.64 6.20 4.30
CA GLN A 62 0.84 6.03 2.85
C GLN A 62 2.29 6.39 2.44
N ALA A 63 2.85 7.47 3.00
CA ALA A 63 4.23 7.86 2.76
C ALA A 63 5.26 6.76 3.10
N MET A 64 5.02 5.99 4.18
CA MET A 64 5.86 4.84 4.51
C MET A 64 5.76 3.73 3.45
N LEU A 65 4.57 3.50 2.89
CA LEU A 65 4.37 2.52 1.82
C LEU A 65 5.11 2.92 0.53
N ASP A 66 5.08 4.21 0.21
CA ASP A 66 5.78 4.75 -0.96
C ASP A 66 7.30 4.61 -0.79
N LYS A 67 7.85 4.98 0.37
CA LYS A 67 9.26 4.75 0.71
C LYS A 67 9.64 3.27 0.69
N MET A 68 8.76 2.37 1.13
CA MET A 68 8.99 0.92 1.02
C MET A 68 9.10 0.46 -0.44
N ASP A 69 8.28 1.03 -1.33
CA ASP A 69 8.31 0.70 -2.76
C ASP A 69 9.55 1.30 -3.45
N GLU A 70 9.98 2.50 -3.06
CA GLU A 70 11.27 3.06 -3.48
C GLU A 70 12.44 2.17 -3.04
N ARG A 71 12.48 1.75 -1.78
CA ARG A 71 13.50 0.81 -1.28
C ARG A 71 13.52 -0.48 -2.10
N ARG A 72 12.36 -1.02 -2.50
CA ARG A 72 12.28 -2.23 -3.34
C ARG A 72 12.92 -2.03 -4.71
N ARG A 73 12.79 -0.85 -5.32
CA ARG A 73 13.44 -0.53 -6.61
C ARG A 73 14.96 -0.60 -6.49
N TRP A 74 15.52 -0.08 -5.40
CA TRP A 74 16.97 -0.03 -5.20
C TRP A 74 17.61 -1.35 -4.73
N LYS A 75 16.82 -2.33 -4.24
CA LYS A 75 17.35 -3.58 -3.68
C LYS A 75 18.19 -4.40 -4.66
N ASN A 76 17.82 -4.39 -5.95
CA ASN A 76 18.46 -5.22 -6.98
C ASN A 76 19.45 -4.46 -7.87
N ILE A 77 19.63 -3.15 -7.63
CA ILE A 77 20.57 -2.33 -8.41
C ILE A 77 21.97 -2.53 -7.81
N ASN A 78 22.82 -3.29 -8.50
CA ASN A 78 24.17 -3.64 -8.00
C ASN A 78 25.22 -2.51 -8.17
N SER A 79 24.80 -1.29 -8.50
CA SER A 79 25.67 -0.10 -8.50
C SER A 79 25.97 0.35 -7.08
N GLU A 80 27.16 0.93 -6.85
CA GLU A 80 27.57 1.48 -5.56
C GLU A 80 26.61 2.57 -5.07
N GLU A 81 26.15 3.43 -5.98
CA GLU A 81 25.12 4.44 -5.69
C GLU A 81 23.78 3.80 -5.28
N GLY A 82 23.44 2.66 -5.90
CA GLY A 82 22.25 1.89 -5.57
C GLY A 82 22.30 1.32 -4.16
N ARG A 83 23.47 0.80 -3.76
CA ARG A 83 23.71 0.29 -2.39
C ARG A 83 23.60 1.40 -1.35
N GLN A 84 24.22 2.55 -1.60
CA GLN A 84 24.16 3.69 -0.69
C GLN A 84 22.73 4.24 -0.53
N LYS A 85 22.00 4.41 -1.65
CA LYS A 85 20.58 4.83 -1.62
C LYS A 85 19.71 3.82 -0.89
N TYR A 86 19.90 2.52 -1.13
CA TYR A 86 19.17 1.48 -0.43
C TYR A 86 19.43 1.51 1.08
N GLN A 87 20.69 1.62 1.51
CA GLN A 87 21.05 1.69 2.93
C GLN A 87 20.43 2.90 3.61
N ARG A 88 20.54 4.08 2.98
CA ARG A 88 19.93 5.33 3.50
C ARG A 88 18.42 5.18 3.67
N LEU A 89 17.71 4.75 2.61
CA LEU A 89 16.26 4.55 2.64
C LEU A 89 15.84 3.50 3.67
N ASN A 90 16.61 2.41 3.81
CA ASN A 90 16.32 1.37 4.79
C ASN A 90 16.46 1.86 6.24
N ASN A 91 17.50 2.65 6.52
CA ASN A 91 17.71 3.21 7.86
C ASN A 91 16.66 4.28 8.20
N GLU A 92 16.31 5.12 7.24
CA GLU A 92 15.25 6.12 7.39
C GLU A 92 13.90 5.45 7.65
N LEU A 93 13.51 4.48 6.81
CA LEU A 93 12.30 3.68 6.99
C LEU A 93 12.25 3.01 8.35
N ARG A 94 13.37 2.44 8.82
CA ARG A 94 13.42 1.80 10.14
C ARG A 94 13.11 2.80 11.25
N ARG A 95 13.78 3.95 11.25
CA ARG A 95 13.56 5.01 12.26
C ARG A 95 12.14 5.55 12.22
N GLU A 96 11.61 5.79 11.03
CA GLU A 96 10.24 6.29 10.85
C GLU A 96 9.19 5.26 11.28
N THR A 97 9.42 3.98 10.99
CA THR A 97 8.54 2.88 11.43
C THR A 97 8.55 2.73 12.94
N ASP A 98 9.73 2.75 13.56
CA ASP A 98 9.87 2.62 15.01
C ASP A 98 9.18 3.81 15.72
N LYS A 99 9.41 5.04 15.24
CA LYS A 99 8.77 6.25 15.74
C LYS A 99 7.25 6.23 15.56
N ALA A 100 6.76 5.92 14.36
CA ALA A 100 5.32 5.89 14.09
C ALA A 100 4.60 4.84 14.96
N ARG A 101 5.26 3.70 15.21
CA ARG A 101 4.75 2.66 16.10
C ARG A 101 4.71 3.14 17.56
N GLU A 102 5.78 3.77 18.04
CA GLU A 102 5.85 4.32 19.40
C GLU A 102 4.81 5.43 19.61
N ASP A 103 4.73 6.40 18.70
CA ASP A 103 3.73 7.48 18.72
C ASP A 103 2.30 6.93 18.75
N TYR A 104 2.03 5.86 17.99
CA TYR A 104 0.72 5.20 18.00
C TYR A 104 0.44 4.53 19.35
N ILE A 105 1.39 3.77 19.89
CA ILE A 105 1.22 3.11 21.20
C ILE A 105 0.98 4.15 22.29
N ASN A 106 1.77 5.22 22.31
CA ASN A 106 1.64 6.29 23.30
C ASN A 106 0.26 6.95 23.23
N ARG A 107 -0.23 7.29 22.03
CA ARG A 107 -1.58 7.84 21.87
C ARG A 107 -2.66 6.90 22.39
N VAL A 108 -2.58 5.60 22.08
CA VAL A 108 -3.59 4.65 22.57
C VAL A 108 -3.49 4.46 24.09
N CYS A 109 -2.29 4.46 24.66
CA CYS A 109 -2.09 4.45 26.10
C CYS A 109 -2.73 5.69 26.76
N ASP A 110 -2.51 6.88 26.18
CA ASP A 110 -3.13 8.11 26.66
C ASP A 110 -4.66 8.03 26.60
N GLU A 111 -5.22 7.53 25.50
CA GLU A 111 -6.66 7.28 25.38
C GLU A 111 -7.17 6.35 26.49
N ILE A 112 -6.50 5.22 26.74
CA ILE A 112 -6.84 4.28 27.82
C ILE A 112 -6.79 4.97 29.19
N MET A 113 -5.75 5.76 29.47
CA MET A 113 -5.63 6.52 30.72
C MET A 113 -6.76 7.54 30.87
N THR A 114 -7.17 8.21 29.79
CA THR A 114 -8.31 9.14 29.84
C THR A 114 -9.62 8.41 30.11
N LEU A 115 -9.84 7.23 29.52
CA LEU A 115 -11.03 6.41 29.76
C LEU A 115 -11.08 5.91 31.20
N GLN A 116 -9.92 5.52 31.76
CA GLN A 116 -9.80 5.14 33.16
C GLN A 116 -10.15 6.31 34.08
N ARG A 117 -9.65 7.52 33.80
CA ARG A 117 -9.96 8.74 34.57
C ARG A 117 -11.45 9.09 34.56
N ILE A 118 -12.15 8.82 33.46
CA ILE A 118 -13.59 9.07 33.29
C ILE A 118 -14.42 7.86 33.74
N CYS A 119 -13.79 6.84 34.34
CA CYS A 119 -14.41 5.59 34.81
C CYS A 119 -15.16 4.79 33.73
N ARG A 120 -14.82 4.97 32.45
CA ARG A 120 -15.44 4.22 31.34
C ARG A 120 -14.70 2.92 31.04
N TYR A 121 -14.78 1.99 31.99
CA TYR A 121 -14.05 0.72 31.93
C TYR A 121 -14.46 -0.17 30.74
N ASP A 122 -15.74 -0.20 30.36
CA ASP A 122 -16.20 -1.00 29.21
C ASP A 122 -15.50 -0.62 27.91
N THR A 123 -15.44 0.69 27.62
CA THR A 123 -14.72 1.22 26.44
C THR A 123 -13.21 1.07 26.57
N MET A 124 -12.66 1.16 27.79
CA MET A 124 -11.24 0.98 28.06
C MET A 124 -10.80 -0.45 27.72
N TYR A 125 -11.54 -1.46 28.18
CA TYR A 125 -11.24 -2.87 27.90
C TYR A 125 -11.43 -3.21 26.42
N ALA A 126 -12.44 -2.63 25.75
CA ALA A 126 -12.60 -2.76 24.31
C ALA A 126 -11.37 -2.24 23.54
N LYS A 127 -10.86 -1.04 23.91
CA LYS A 127 -9.65 -0.45 23.32
C LYS A 127 -8.40 -1.27 23.58
N ALA A 128 -8.23 -1.78 24.80
CA ALA A 128 -7.12 -2.68 25.12
C ALA A 128 -7.19 -3.99 24.33
N LYS A 129 -8.40 -4.50 24.05
CA LYS A 129 -8.61 -5.70 23.22
C LYS A 129 -8.27 -5.44 21.74
N GLU A 130 -8.63 -4.27 21.20
CA GLU A 130 -8.27 -3.86 19.83
C GLU A 130 -6.75 -3.84 19.59
N LEU A 131 -5.95 -3.55 20.63
CA LEU A 131 -4.49 -3.62 20.55
C LEU A 131 -3.94 -5.06 20.41
N GLY A 132 -4.77 -6.09 20.61
CA GLY A 132 -4.38 -7.49 20.40
C GLY A 132 -3.44 -8.07 21.46
N TRP A 133 -3.36 -7.49 22.66
CA TRP A 133 -2.41 -7.91 23.72
C TRP A 133 -2.69 -9.31 24.31
N LYS A 134 -3.68 -10.04 23.82
CA LYS A 134 -4.08 -11.38 24.31
C LYS A 134 -4.15 -12.49 23.25
N GLU A 135 -3.43 -12.38 22.14
CA GLU A 135 -3.29 -13.52 21.21
C GLU A 135 -1.84 -13.69 20.75
N HIS A 136 -0.93 -13.95 21.70
CA HIS A 136 0.32 -14.61 21.34
C HIS A 136 0.06 -16.13 21.33
N ASN A 137 -0.10 -16.65 20.13
CA ASN A 137 0.44 -17.93 19.64
C ASN A 137 0.20 -19.19 20.47
N GLY A 138 -0.55 -20.12 19.87
CA GLY A 138 -0.64 -21.54 20.18
C GLY A 138 0.31 -22.05 21.26
N ILE A 139 -0.22 -22.14 22.48
CA ILE A 139 0.20 -23.20 23.39
C ILE A 139 -0.25 -24.48 22.72
N ARG A 140 0.69 -25.14 22.04
CA ARG A 140 0.54 -26.51 21.56
C ARG A 140 0.39 -27.37 22.82
N THR A 141 -0.82 -27.54 23.31
CA THR A 141 -1.14 -28.59 24.29
C THR A 141 -0.96 -29.91 23.56
N HIS A 142 0.24 -30.47 23.64
CA HIS A 142 0.41 -31.90 23.44
C HIS A 142 -0.32 -32.59 24.59
N CYS A 143 -1.45 -33.22 24.26
CA CYS A 143 -1.88 -34.44 24.92
C CYS A 143 -1.13 -35.62 24.28
#